data_AF-C5T0P5-F1
#
_entry.id   AF-C5T0P5-F1
#
_cell.length_a   1.000
_cell.length_b   1.000
_cell.length_c   1.000
_cell.angle_alpha   90.00
_cell.angle_beta   90.00
_cell.angle_gamma   90.00
#
_symmetry.space_group_name_H-M   'P 1'
#
loop_
_entity.id
_entity.type
_entity.pdbx_description
1 polymer ?
#
loop_
_entity_poly.entity_id
_entity_poly.type
_entity_poly.pdbx_seq_one_letter_code
_entity_poly.pdbx_strand_id
1 'polypeptide(L)'
;MLNEVQIHPTAEVLTENIGSGTTIWQMVVVLKGAVIGKNVNICAQCFIEDDVVIGDRVTVKSGVYLWDGVRLGDDVFVGPNVTFTNDKFPRSKQHLAEALVTRVEAGASIGGGAVVLPGLIVGRGAMVGAGAVVTKSVPPYAIVTGSPARIMGYVENTASAKPDGRPRALVVPAVANSVEQVGVGDVALHRMKFVQDMRGNLSVGEFEKDVPFPAKRYFLVFSVPSEKTRGEHAHRECHQFLICVKGSCAVVVDDGKSRCEVLLDSPDLGLHLPPMTWGIQYKYSADAVLLVFTSHDYDAADYIRSYAEFVALVDEGAA
;
A
#
# COMPACT_ATOMS: atom_id res chain seq x y z
N MET A 1 -23.46 26.48 -9.71
CA MET A 1 -22.44 27.52 -9.94
C MET A 1 -21.12 26.79 -10.14
N LEU A 2 -20.41 27.04 -11.24
CA LEU A 2 -19.03 26.55 -11.39
C LEU A 2 -18.20 27.28 -10.32
N ASN A 3 -17.54 26.54 -9.42
CA ASN A 3 -16.62 27.16 -8.47
C ASN A 3 -15.43 27.69 -9.28
N GLU A 4 -15.24 29.02 -9.31
CA GLU A 4 -14.12 29.66 -9.98
C GLU A 4 -12.79 29.41 -9.24
N VAL A 5 -11.67 29.66 -9.91
CA VAL A 5 -10.34 29.63 -9.28
C VAL A 5 -10.22 30.81 -8.32
N GLN A 6 -9.75 30.56 -7.10
CA GLN A 6 -9.55 31.59 -6.08
C GLN A 6 -8.07 31.76 -5.78
N ILE A 7 -7.50 32.91 -6.12
CA ILE A 7 -6.09 33.24 -5.86
C ILE A 7 -6.04 34.39 -4.85
N HIS A 8 -5.37 34.17 -3.73
CA HIS A 8 -5.19 35.21 -2.72
C HIS A 8 -4.36 36.38 -3.29
N PRO A 9 -4.67 37.66 -2.98
CA PRO A 9 -3.97 38.83 -3.54
C PRO A 9 -2.47 38.92 -3.23
N THR A 10 -1.98 38.13 -2.28
CA THR A 10 -0.56 38.09 -1.88
C THR A 10 0.16 36.82 -2.35
N ALA A 11 -0.50 36.01 -3.18
CA ALA A 11 0.15 34.92 -3.90
C ALA A 11 0.71 35.43 -5.23
N GLU A 12 1.85 34.89 -5.65
CA GLU A 12 2.45 35.14 -6.96
C GLU A 12 2.27 33.90 -7.83
N VAL A 13 1.33 33.96 -8.77
CA VAL A 13 0.94 32.82 -9.61
C VAL A 13 1.17 33.17 -11.06
N LEU A 14 2.14 32.51 -11.69
CA LEU A 14 2.58 32.78 -13.06
C LEU A 14 1.98 31.81 -14.10
N THR A 15 1.45 30.67 -13.67
CA THR A 15 0.79 29.69 -14.56
C THR A 15 -0.66 30.09 -14.87
N GLU A 16 -1.09 29.77 -16.09
CA GLU A 16 -2.50 29.85 -16.52
C GLU A 16 -3.22 28.49 -16.40
N ASN A 17 -2.50 27.41 -16.12
CA ASN A 17 -3.00 26.03 -16.15
C ASN A 17 -3.58 25.62 -14.79
N ILE A 18 -4.69 26.24 -14.38
CA ILE A 18 -5.33 25.99 -13.08
C ILE A 18 -6.78 25.55 -13.29
N GLY A 19 -7.11 24.35 -12.81
CA GLY A 19 -8.47 23.81 -12.88
C GLY A 19 -9.47 24.55 -11.98
N SER A 20 -10.74 24.55 -12.39
CA SER A 20 -11.84 25.17 -11.64
C SER A 20 -11.96 24.67 -10.20
N GLY A 21 -12.38 25.54 -9.28
CA GLY A 21 -12.60 25.23 -7.87
C GLY A 21 -11.33 25.16 -7.04
N THR A 22 -10.16 25.43 -7.65
CA THR A 22 -8.88 25.45 -6.96
C THR A 22 -8.69 26.74 -6.17
N THR A 23 -8.20 26.61 -4.93
CA THR A 23 -7.88 27.73 -4.03
C THR A 23 -6.37 27.78 -3.78
N ILE A 24 -5.76 28.95 -4.02
CA ILE A 24 -4.37 29.26 -3.74
C ILE A 24 -4.31 30.36 -2.68
N TRP A 25 -3.75 30.04 -1.51
CA TRP A 25 -3.72 30.91 -0.34
C TRP A 25 -2.52 31.88 -0.34
N GLN A 26 -2.44 32.75 0.67
CA GLN A 26 -1.44 33.80 0.80
C GLN A 26 0.00 33.31 0.75
N MET A 27 0.89 34.13 0.18
CA MET A 27 2.34 33.87 0.14
C MET A 27 2.71 32.54 -0.55
N VAL A 28 1.87 32.06 -1.47
CA VAL A 28 2.23 30.97 -2.37
C VAL A 28 2.91 31.56 -3.60
N VAL A 29 3.93 30.87 -4.10
CA VAL A 29 4.58 31.18 -5.38
C VAL A 29 4.45 29.97 -6.31
N VAL A 30 3.92 30.19 -7.51
CA VAL A 30 3.73 29.16 -8.55
C VAL A 30 4.33 29.63 -9.87
N LEU A 31 5.28 28.87 -10.42
CA LEU A 31 5.94 29.19 -11.68
C LEU A 31 5.08 28.87 -12.90
N LYS A 32 5.50 29.34 -14.08
CA LYS A 32 4.69 29.42 -15.30
C LYS A 32 4.32 28.04 -15.87
N GLY A 33 5.21 27.07 -15.76
CA GLY A 33 5.05 25.73 -16.32
C GLY A 33 4.10 24.82 -15.54
N ALA A 34 3.82 25.14 -14.26
CA ALA A 34 3.07 24.26 -13.38
C ALA A 34 1.67 23.95 -13.92
N VAL A 35 1.22 22.70 -13.78
CA VAL A 35 -0.13 22.26 -14.16
C VAL A 35 -0.89 21.82 -12.90
N ILE A 36 -2.00 22.50 -12.62
CA ILE A 36 -2.79 22.29 -11.41
C ILE A 36 -4.22 21.88 -11.79
N GLY A 37 -4.67 20.74 -11.28
CA GLY A 37 -6.02 20.21 -11.50
C GLY A 37 -7.14 21.03 -10.86
N LYS A 38 -8.33 20.44 -10.84
CA LYS A 38 -9.57 21.01 -10.30
C LYS A 38 -9.71 20.74 -8.82
N ASN A 39 -10.35 21.66 -8.11
CA ASN A 39 -10.66 21.53 -6.68
C ASN A 39 -9.42 21.26 -5.81
N VAL A 40 -8.27 21.82 -6.19
CA VAL A 40 -7.01 21.72 -5.43
C VAL A 40 -6.99 22.78 -4.33
N ASN A 41 -6.41 22.47 -3.17
CA ASN A 41 -6.21 23.43 -2.09
C ASN A 41 -4.72 23.59 -1.78
N ILE A 42 -4.13 24.72 -2.17
CA ILE A 42 -2.71 25.04 -1.97
C ILE A 42 -2.58 26.06 -0.85
N CYS A 43 -2.32 25.57 0.36
CA CYS A 43 -2.25 26.37 1.57
C CYS A 43 -1.07 27.36 1.55
N ALA A 44 -1.09 28.32 2.48
CA ALA A 44 -0.14 29.43 2.51
C ALA A 44 1.32 28.98 2.55
N GLN A 45 2.25 29.79 2.03
CA GLN A 45 3.70 29.57 2.11
C GLN A 45 4.15 28.25 1.42
N CYS A 46 3.58 27.95 0.26
CA CYS A 46 4.05 26.88 -0.61
C CYS A 46 4.83 27.45 -1.80
N PHE A 47 5.70 26.62 -2.38
CA PHE A 47 6.43 26.92 -3.61
C PHE A 47 6.22 25.79 -4.63
N ILE A 48 5.98 26.13 -5.89
CA ILE A 48 5.71 25.17 -6.97
C ILE A 48 6.49 25.59 -8.22
N GLU A 49 7.41 24.74 -8.67
CA GLU A 49 8.24 24.98 -9.87
C GLU A 49 7.53 24.71 -11.20
N ASP A 50 8.25 24.89 -12.32
CA ASP A 50 7.71 24.80 -13.66
C ASP A 50 7.34 23.36 -14.04
N ASP A 51 8.19 22.37 -13.76
CA ASP A 51 7.92 20.97 -14.09
C ASP A 51 7.19 20.24 -12.95
N VAL A 52 6.00 20.73 -12.59
CA VAL A 52 5.13 20.13 -11.57
C VAL A 52 3.75 19.86 -12.14
N VAL A 53 3.22 18.66 -11.87
CA VAL A 53 1.83 18.30 -12.19
C VAL A 53 1.11 17.89 -10.91
N ILE A 54 -0.02 18.55 -10.65
CA ILE A 54 -0.93 18.27 -9.55
C ILE A 54 -2.28 17.85 -10.13
N GLY A 55 -2.74 16.65 -9.78
CA GLY A 55 -4.05 16.13 -10.16
C GLY A 55 -5.22 16.87 -9.53
N ASP A 56 -6.41 16.27 -9.62
CA ASP A 56 -7.63 16.85 -9.09
C ASP A 56 -7.79 16.55 -7.59
N ARG A 57 -8.49 17.43 -6.85
CA ARG A 57 -8.86 17.23 -5.43
C ARG A 57 -7.67 17.05 -4.47
N VAL A 58 -6.49 17.52 -4.88
CA VAL A 58 -5.28 17.46 -4.06
C VAL A 58 -5.30 18.53 -2.97
N THR A 59 -4.80 18.19 -1.79
CA THR A 59 -4.52 19.18 -0.73
C THR A 59 -3.01 19.26 -0.49
N VAL A 60 -2.45 20.46 -0.64
CA VAL A 60 -1.06 20.77 -0.28
C VAL A 60 -1.08 21.72 0.91
N LYS A 61 -0.66 21.24 2.09
CA LYS A 61 -0.59 22.06 3.30
C LYS A 61 0.64 22.97 3.29
N SER A 62 0.64 23.95 4.20
CA SER A 62 1.64 25.01 4.26
C SER A 62 3.08 24.51 4.44
N GLY A 63 4.03 25.28 3.90
CA GLY A 63 5.46 24.99 4.01
C GLY A 63 5.94 23.87 3.09
N VAL A 64 5.18 23.53 2.05
CA VAL A 64 5.53 22.49 1.08
C VAL A 64 6.12 23.12 -0.19
N TYR A 65 7.21 22.51 -0.66
CA TYR A 65 7.98 22.95 -1.81
C TYR A 65 7.96 21.80 -2.81
N LEU A 66 7.29 22.01 -3.94
CA LEU A 66 7.16 21.05 -5.03
C LEU A 66 8.17 21.45 -6.12
N TRP A 67 9.28 20.74 -6.16
CA TRP A 67 10.34 20.94 -7.13
C TRP A 67 10.02 20.30 -8.48
N ASP A 68 10.77 20.68 -9.51
CA ASP A 68 10.76 20.06 -10.83
C ASP A 68 10.85 18.52 -10.71
N GLY A 69 10.01 17.84 -11.49
CA GLY A 69 9.87 16.38 -11.49
C GLY A 69 8.82 15.83 -10.50
N VAL A 70 8.21 16.65 -9.64
CA VAL A 70 7.15 16.16 -8.74
C VAL A 70 5.82 15.98 -9.50
N ARG A 71 5.19 14.81 -9.30
CA ARG A 71 3.87 14.45 -9.87
C ARG A 71 2.95 13.99 -8.75
N LEU A 72 1.89 14.74 -8.48
CA LEU A 72 0.85 14.37 -7.52
C LEU A 72 -0.39 13.89 -8.29
N GLY A 73 -0.83 12.66 -8.04
CA GLY A 73 -2.08 12.12 -8.56
C GLY A 73 -3.30 12.73 -7.87
N ASP A 74 -4.48 12.35 -8.37
CA ASP A 74 -5.75 12.79 -7.80
C ASP A 74 -5.92 12.40 -6.33
N ASP A 75 -6.66 13.20 -5.56
CA ASP A 75 -7.03 12.91 -4.17
C ASP A 75 -5.83 12.75 -3.22
N VAL A 76 -4.63 13.20 -3.63
CA VAL A 76 -3.43 13.17 -2.78
C VAL A 76 -3.53 14.19 -1.65
N PHE A 77 -3.08 13.80 -0.46
CA PHE A 77 -2.89 14.69 0.67
C PHE A 77 -1.40 14.87 0.97
N VAL A 78 -0.92 16.10 0.92
CA VAL A 78 0.44 16.48 1.34
C VAL A 78 0.36 17.30 2.62
N GLY A 79 0.81 16.72 3.73
CA GLY A 79 0.82 17.32 5.05
C GLY A 79 1.75 18.54 5.17
N PRO A 80 1.61 19.32 6.26
CA PRO A 80 2.37 20.55 6.42
C PRO A 80 3.87 20.25 6.54
N ASN A 81 4.71 21.10 5.94
CA ASN A 81 6.18 20.96 5.96
C ASN A 81 6.70 19.62 5.41
N VAL A 82 5.95 18.94 4.54
CA VAL A 82 6.51 17.81 3.78
C VAL A 82 7.59 18.34 2.84
N THR A 83 8.75 17.69 2.87
CA THR A 83 9.91 18.07 2.06
C THR A 83 10.10 17.07 0.93
N PHE A 84 9.94 17.52 -0.32
CA PHE A 84 10.38 16.78 -1.49
C PHE A 84 11.83 17.13 -1.85
N THR A 85 12.49 16.23 -2.57
CA THR A 85 13.82 16.43 -3.15
C THR A 85 13.83 15.86 -4.56
N ASN A 86 14.71 16.35 -5.43
CA ASN A 86 14.81 15.94 -6.84
C ASN A 86 16.24 15.56 -7.28
N ASP A 87 17.26 15.87 -6.48
CA ASP A 87 18.66 15.44 -6.67
C ASP A 87 19.11 14.53 -5.52
N LYS A 88 19.67 13.37 -5.88
CA LYS A 88 20.18 12.38 -4.92
C LYS A 88 21.53 12.78 -4.32
N PHE A 89 22.31 13.59 -5.04
CA PHE A 89 23.65 14.00 -4.65
C PHE A 89 23.86 15.51 -4.88
N PRO A 90 23.05 16.38 -4.25
CA PRO A 90 23.05 17.81 -4.53
C PRO A 90 24.40 18.45 -4.24
N ARG A 91 24.89 19.23 -5.21
CA ARG A 91 26.11 20.06 -5.10
C ARG A 91 25.84 21.44 -5.68
N SER A 92 26.24 22.47 -4.94
CA SER A 92 26.07 23.86 -5.38
C SER A 92 26.73 24.10 -6.73
N LYS A 93 26.02 24.77 -7.65
CA LYS A 93 26.44 25.07 -9.03
C LYS A 93 26.70 23.84 -9.90
N GLN A 94 26.18 22.68 -9.49
CA GLN A 94 26.12 21.48 -10.32
C GLN A 94 24.65 21.16 -10.53
N HIS A 95 24.19 21.38 -11.75
CA HIS A 95 22.80 21.18 -12.11
C HIS A 95 22.65 19.81 -12.77
N LEU A 96 21.62 19.07 -12.38
CA LEU A 96 21.21 17.88 -13.11
C LEU A 96 20.77 18.29 -14.52
N ALA A 97 21.07 17.45 -15.50
CA ALA A 97 20.51 17.62 -16.84
C ALA A 97 18.97 17.47 -16.81
N GLU A 98 18.48 16.54 -15.98
CA GLU A 98 17.06 16.30 -15.76
C GLU A 98 16.82 15.93 -14.28
N ALA A 99 15.77 16.50 -13.67
CA ALA A 99 15.36 16.20 -12.31
C ALA A 99 14.80 14.76 -12.19
N LEU A 100 15.06 14.09 -11.08
CA LEU A 100 14.46 12.78 -10.83
C LEU A 100 12.96 12.92 -10.56
N VAL A 101 12.14 12.17 -11.30
CA VAL A 101 10.69 12.23 -11.18
C VAL A 101 10.21 11.48 -9.93
N THR A 102 9.60 12.20 -9.00
CA THR A 102 8.95 11.62 -7.81
C THR A 102 7.43 11.61 -8.05
N ARG A 103 6.82 10.43 -7.95
CA ARG A 103 5.39 10.23 -8.20
C ARG A 103 4.67 9.86 -6.92
N VAL A 104 3.68 10.65 -6.55
CA VAL A 104 2.72 10.34 -5.48
C VAL A 104 1.42 9.96 -6.16
N GLU A 105 1.07 8.69 -6.13
CA GLU A 105 -0.10 8.18 -6.83
C GLU A 105 -1.41 8.51 -6.11
N ALA A 106 -2.53 8.31 -6.81
CA ALA A 106 -3.83 8.79 -6.38
C ALA A 106 -4.23 8.30 -4.97
N GLY A 107 -4.85 9.17 -4.19
CA GLY A 107 -5.32 8.89 -2.83
C GLY A 107 -4.22 8.66 -1.78
N ALA A 108 -2.93 8.76 -2.15
CA ALA A 108 -1.86 8.65 -1.18
C ALA A 108 -1.82 9.86 -0.23
N SER A 109 -1.42 9.62 1.02
CA SER A 109 -1.33 10.64 2.06
C SER A 109 0.07 10.69 2.63
N ILE A 110 0.65 11.88 2.70
CA ILE A 110 1.98 12.13 3.26
C ILE A 110 1.84 12.96 4.53
N GLY A 111 2.18 12.38 5.67
CA GLY A 111 2.12 13.02 6.98
C GLY A 111 3.08 14.20 7.10
N GLY A 112 2.67 15.20 7.89
CA GLY A 112 3.44 16.44 8.04
C GLY A 112 4.89 16.21 8.49
N GLY A 113 5.80 17.04 7.97
CA GLY A 113 7.24 16.96 8.27
C GLY A 113 7.96 15.75 7.68
N ALA A 114 7.31 14.90 6.88
CA ALA A 114 7.98 13.80 6.20
C ALA A 114 8.94 14.31 5.12
N VAL A 115 10.00 13.55 4.87
CA VAL A 115 10.99 13.80 3.82
C VAL A 115 10.91 12.69 2.78
N VAL A 116 10.73 13.06 1.51
CA VAL A 116 10.69 12.13 0.38
C VAL A 116 11.95 12.28 -0.46
N LEU A 117 12.78 11.23 -0.48
CA LEU A 117 13.97 11.18 -1.35
C LEU A 117 13.57 11.17 -2.83
N PRO A 118 14.50 11.55 -3.73
CA PRO A 118 14.17 11.81 -5.12
C PRO A 118 13.98 10.52 -5.93
N GLY A 119 13.15 10.58 -6.96
CA GLY A 119 12.95 9.47 -7.90
C GLY A 119 12.14 8.31 -7.35
N LEU A 120 11.30 8.56 -6.33
CA LEU A 120 10.53 7.53 -5.64
C LEU A 120 9.06 7.52 -6.09
N ILE A 121 8.43 6.36 -5.93
CA ILE A 121 6.98 6.21 -6.08
C ILE A 121 6.36 6.04 -4.69
N VAL A 122 5.39 6.87 -4.34
CA VAL A 122 4.48 6.65 -3.22
C VAL A 122 3.18 6.10 -3.82
N GLY A 123 2.96 4.80 -3.66
CA GLY A 123 1.89 4.08 -4.36
C GLY A 123 0.48 4.51 -3.95
N ARG A 124 -0.49 4.18 -4.80
CA ARG A 124 -1.91 4.52 -4.62
C ARG A 124 -2.39 4.22 -3.20
N GLY A 125 -3.08 5.17 -2.58
CA GLY A 125 -3.65 4.99 -1.23
C GLY A 125 -2.63 4.75 -0.10
N ALA A 126 -1.32 4.84 -0.36
CA ALA A 126 -0.29 4.66 0.66
C ALA A 126 -0.35 5.77 1.71
N MET A 127 0.10 5.46 2.92
CA MET A 127 0.14 6.39 4.06
C MET A 127 1.58 6.52 4.55
N VAL A 128 2.18 7.68 4.35
CA VAL A 128 3.48 8.02 4.94
C VAL A 128 3.23 8.71 6.28
N GLY A 129 3.74 8.14 7.37
CA GLY A 129 3.62 8.70 8.71
C GLY A 129 4.33 10.05 8.84
N ALA A 130 3.84 10.88 9.78
CA ALA A 130 4.46 12.17 10.07
C ALA A 130 5.94 12.01 10.45
N GLY A 131 6.79 12.90 9.93
CA GLY A 131 8.25 12.88 10.17
C GLY A 131 9.02 11.70 9.56
N ALA A 132 8.39 10.85 8.74
CA ALA A 132 9.08 9.72 8.12
C ALA A 132 10.12 10.17 7.08
N VAL A 133 11.22 9.42 6.94
CA VAL A 133 12.22 9.64 5.89
C VAL A 133 12.11 8.52 4.86
N VAL A 134 11.39 8.79 3.78
CA VAL A 134 11.08 7.82 2.72
C VAL A 134 12.30 7.65 1.83
N THR A 135 12.96 6.49 1.92
CA THR A 135 14.23 6.20 1.22
C THR A 135 14.08 5.20 0.07
N LYS A 136 12.90 4.61 -0.10
CA LYS A 136 12.54 3.63 -1.12
C LYS A 136 11.08 3.84 -1.50
N SER A 137 10.69 3.41 -2.70
CA SER A 137 9.29 3.46 -3.11
C SER A 137 8.39 2.72 -2.12
N VAL A 138 7.21 3.27 -1.91
CA VAL A 138 6.20 2.78 -0.97
C VAL A 138 5.13 2.03 -1.78
N PRO A 139 4.89 0.73 -1.51
CA PRO A 139 3.86 -0.02 -2.22
C PRO A 139 2.46 0.60 -2.06
N PRO A 140 1.52 0.31 -2.97
CA PRO A 140 0.13 0.72 -2.83
C PRO A 140 -0.44 0.35 -1.46
N TYR A 141 -1.12 1.29 -0.83
CA TYR A 141 -1.76 1.17 0.47
C TYR A 141 -0.85 0.80 1.64
N ALA A 142 0.47 0.75 1.46
CA ALA A 142 1.39 0.52 2.55
C ALA A 142 1.41 1.72 3.50
N ILE A 143 1.50 1.44 4.80
CA ILE A 143 1.70 2.42 5.86
C ILE A 143 3.17 2.37 6.25
N VAL A 144 3.90 3.47 6.03
CA VAL A 144 5.33 3.57 6.36
C VAL A 144 5.61 4.62 7.43
N THR A 145 6.54 4.34 8.35
CA THR A 145 6.96 5.32 9.37
C THR A 145 8.45 5.18 9.72
N GLY A 146 8.99 6.16 10.43
CA GLY A 146 10.35 6.17 10.95
C GLY A 146 11.40 6.74 9.99
N SER A 147 12.66 6.73 10.43
CA SER A 147 13.82 7.19 9.68
C SER A 147 14.95 6.18 9.81
N PRO A 148 15.30 5.44 8.74
CA PRO A 148 14.61 5.39 7.45
C PRO A 148 13.22 4.75 7.55
N ALA A 149 12.29 5.15 6.68
CA ALA A 149 10.92 4.66 6.69
C ALA A 149 10.85 3.13 6.46
N ARG A 150 9.95 2.47 7.20
CA ARG A 150 9.67 1.02 7.11
C ARG A 150 8.17 0.78 7.10
N ILE A 151 7.75 -0.27 6.39
CA ILE A 151 6.35 -0.70 6.34
C ILE A 151 5.95 -1.23 7.72
N MET A 152 4.89 -0.67 8.29
CA MET A 152 4.32 -1.06 9.58
C MET A 152 2.95 -1.73 9.46
N GLY A 153 2.29 -1.54 8.32
CA GLY A 153 0.90 -1.88 8.11
C GLY A 153 0.51 -1.68 6.66
N TYR A 154 -0.71 -2.08 6.33
CA TYR A 154 -1.41 -1.66 5.12
C TYR A 154 -2.75 -1.05 5.51
N VAL A 155 -3.25 -0.12 4.71
CA VAL A 155 -4.57 0.50 4.92
C VAL A 155 -5.64 -0.57 4.70
N GLU A 156 -6.36 -0.93 5.76
CA GLU A 156 -7.48 -1.85 5.71
C GLU A 156 -8.78 -1.13 5.41
N ASN A 157 -9.66 -1.76 4.64
CA ASN A 157 -10.95 -1.18 4.23
C ASN A 157 -12.07 -2.22 4.10
N THR A 158 -11.93 -3.39 4.75
CA THR A 158 -13.04 -4.34 4.87
C THR A 158 -14.20 -3.73 5.67
N ALA A 159 -15.43 -4.24 5.49
CA ALA A 159 -16.61 -3.84 6.28
C ALA A 159 -16.43 -4.02 7.81
N SER A 160 -15.37 -4.73 8.20
CA SER A 160 -14.88 -4.87 9.57
C SER A 160 -14.28 -3.57 10.13
N ALA A 161 -13.76 -2.67 9.29
CA ALA A 161 -13.14 -1.43 9.75
C ALA A 161 -14.13 -0.57 10.55
N LYS A 162 -13.70 -0.11 11.72
CA LYS A 162 -14.49 0.83 12.52
C LYS A 162 -14.68 2.14 11.73
N PRO A 163 -15.73 2.94 12.00
CA PRO A 163 -15.93 4.25 11.39
C PRO A 163 -14.76 5.23 11.59
N ASP A 164 -13.88 4.96 12.58
CA ASP A 164 -12.67 5.74 12.88
C ASP A 164 -11.42 5.27 12.10
N GLY A 165 -11.58 4.34 11.15
CA GLY A 165 -10.51 3.82 10.31
C GLY A 165 -9.60 2.80 10.98
N ARG A 166 -9.89 2.35 12.22
CA ARG A 166 -9.14 1.28 12.86
C ARG A 166 -9.63 -0.11 12.42
N PRO A 167 -8.74 -1.08 12.20
CA PRO A 167 -9.16 -2.46 11.93
C PRO A 167 -10.05 -3.00 13.05
N ARG A 168 -11.14 -3.72 12.73
CA ARG A 168 -11.71 -4.67 13.69
C ARG A 168 -10.70 -5.79 13.87
N ALA A 169 -10.63 -6.34 15.08
CA ALA A 169 -10.01 -7.64 15.25
C ALA A 169 -10.72 -8.64 14.33
N LEU A 170 -9.93 -9.29 13.48
CA LEU A 170 -10.39 -10.36 12.61
C LEU A 170 -10.98 -11.48 13.47
N VAL A 171 -12.12 -12.04 13.06
CA VAL A 171 -12.70 -13.19 13.76
C VAL A 171 -11.86 -14.40 13.38
N VAL A 172 -11.15 -14.97 14.34
CA VAL A 172 -10.37 -16.18 14.11
C VAL A 172 -11.25 -17.38 14.50
N PRO A 173 -11.44 -18.37 13.61
CA PRO A 173 -12.25 -19.54 13.91
C PRO A 173 -11.73 -20.24 15.16
N ALA A 174 -12.61 -20.42 16.16
CA ALA A 174 -12.24 -20.96 17.48
C ALA A 174 -12.43 -22.48 17.58
N VAL A 175 -13.27 -23.05 16.71
CA VAL A 175 -13.64 -24.47 16.74
C VAL A 175 -12.79 -25.23 15.73
N ALA A 176 -12.30 -26.42 16.09
CA ALA A 176 -11.61 -27.29 15.13
C ALA A 176 -12.48 -27.57 13.90
N ASN A 177 -11.87 -27.54 12.72
CA ASN A 177 -12.50 -27.72 11.41
C ASN A 177 -13.58 -26.68 11.11
N SER A 178 -13.43 -25.45 11.63
CA SER A 178 -14.29 -24.32 11.27
C SER A 178 -13.57 -23.35 10.33
N VAL A 179 -14.37 -22.69 9.50
CA VAL A 179 -13.92 -21.77 8.47
C VAL A 179 -14.61 -20.43 8.69
N GLU A 180 -13.85 -19.34 8.62
CA GLU A 180 -14.37 -17.97 8.75
C GLU A 180 -13.88 -17.13 7.56
N GLN A 181 -14.81 -16.44 6.90
CA GLN A 181 -14.49 -15.51 5.82
C GLN A 181 -13.86 -14.23 6.38
N VAL A 182 -12.79 -13.73 5.75
CA VAL A 182 -12.06 -12.57 6.26
C VAL A 182 -12.59 -11.22 5.75
N GLY A 183 -13.60 -11.27 4.87
CA GLY A 183 -14.23 -10.09 4.28
C GLY A 183 -13.46 -9.50 3.08
N VAL A 184 -12.63 -10.31 2.42
CA VAL A 184 -11.88 -10.00 1.19
C VAL A 184 -12.11 -11.13 0.20
N GLY A 185 -12.90 -10.89 -0.85
CA GLY A 185 -13.34 -11.94 -1.79
C GLY A 185 -13.81 -13.21 -1.08
N ASP A 186 -13.36 -14.36 -1.59
CA ASP A 186 -13.57 -15.69 -0.99
C ASP A 186 -12.42 -16.14 -0.07
N VAL A 187 -11.59 -15.20 0.41
CA VAL A 187 -10.46 -15.51 1.30
C VAL A 187 -10.99 -15.97 2.66
N ALA A 188 -10.52 -17.14 3.10
CA ALA A 188 -11.00 -17.77 4.32
C ALA A 188 -9.87 -18.19 5.26
N LEU A 189 -10.12 -18.04 6.55
CA LEU A 189 -9.33 -18.65 7.62
C LEU A 189 -9.91 -20.01 7.99
N HIS A 190 -9.03 -20.99 8.17
CA HIS A 190 -9.36 -22.36 8.51
C HIS A 190 -8.68 -22.72 9.82
N ARG A 191 -9.47 -23.17 10.81
CA ARG A 191 -8.94 -23.77 12.03
C ARG A 191 -8.86 -25.28 11.86
N MET A 192 -7.65 -25.81 11.84
CA MET A 192 -7.37 -27.23 11.72
C MET A 192 -7.59 -27.97 13.02
N LYS A 193 -7.79 -29.28 12.94
CA LYS A 193 -7.89 -30.12 14.13
C LYS A 193 -6.56 -30.11 14.87
N PHE A 194 -6.59 -29.69 16.13
CA PHE A 194 -5.46 -29.71 17.04
C PHE A 194 -5.72 -30.70 18.20
N VAL A 195 -4.73 -31.52 18.50
CA VAL A 195 -4.75 -32.49 19.60
C VAL A 195 -3.49 -32.32 20.43
N GLN A 196 -3.66 -32.16 21.74
CA GLN A 196 -2.58 -32.09 22.71
C GLN A 196 -2.70 -33.25 23.69
N ASP A 197 -1.63 -34.01 23.83
CA ASP A 197 -1.50 -35.06 24.85
C ASP A 197 -0.09 -35.05 25.48
N MET A 198 0.18 -35.98 26.40
CA MET A 198 1.47 -36.06 27.11
C MET A 198 2.68 -36.31 26.20
N ARG A 199 2.48 -36.75 24.96
CA ARG A 199 3.55 -37.01 23.97
C ARG A 199 3.84 -35.79 23.10
N GLY A 200 3.00 -34.76 23.17
CA GLY A 200 3.17 -33.52 22.41
C GLY A 200 1.89 -33.04 21.74
N ASN A 201 2.07 -32.28 20.67
CA ASN A 201 0.99 -31.62 19.93
C ASN A 201 0.92 -32.15 18.50
N LEU A 202 -0.28 -32.30 17.97
CA LEU A 202 -0.55 -32.72 16.60
C LEU A 202 -1.64 -31.84 15.99
N SER A 203 -1.36 -31.26 14.83
CA SER A 203 -2.35 -30.63 13.97
C SER A 203 -2.53 -31.48 12.71
N VAL A 204 -3.76 -31.60 12.20
CA VAL A 204 -4.05 -32.34 10.97
C VAL A 204 -5.04 -31.59 10.09
N GLY A 205 -4.78 -31.61 8.79
CA GLY A 205 -5.69 -31.16 7.76
C GLY A 205 -5.71 -32.11 6.57
N GLU A 206 -6.90 -32.31 6.02
CA GLU A 206 -7.13 -33.13 4.82
C GLU A 206 -7.36 -32.22 3.61
N PHE A 207 -6.68 -32.52 2.49
CA PHE A 207 -6.98 -31.87 1.21
C PHE A 207 -8.40 -32.20 0.76
N GLU A 208 -9.03 -31.25 0.06
CA GLU A 208 -10.39 -31.35 -0.45
C GLU A 208 -11.47 -31.43 0.65
N LYS A 209 -11.09 -31.26 1.92
CA LYS A 209 -12.00 -31.10 3.05
C LYS A 209 -11.71 -29.82 3.81
N ASP A 210 -10.51 -29.73 4.37
CA ASP A 210 -10.09 -28.57 5.16
C ASP A 210 -9.26 -27.60 4.32
N VAL A 211 -8.36 -28.12 3.48
CA VAL A 211 -7.69 -27.33 2.44
C VAL A 211 -8.55 -27.44 1.17
N PRO A 212 -9.14 -26.35 0.66
CA PRO A 212 -10.25 -26.41 -0.30
C PRO A 212 -9.84 -26.74 -1.74
N PHE A 213 -8.68 -27.39 -1.94
CA PHE A 213 -8.19 -27.84 -3.24
C PHE A 213 -7.20 -29.00 -3.10
N PRO A 214 -7.02 -29.84 -4.13
CA PRO A 214 -5.95 -30.83 -4.18
C PRO A 214 -4.60 -30.14 -4.43
N ALA A 215 -3.67 -30.24 -3.47
CA ALA A 215 -2.35 -29.62 -3.62
C ALA A 215 -1.46 -30.40 -4.59
N LYS A 216 -0.87 -29.71 -5.56
CA LYS A 216 0.13 -30.28 -6.49
C LYS A 216 1.56 -29.97 -6.06
N ARG A 217 1.76 -28.84 -5.38
CA ARG A 217 3.07 -28.35 -4.95
C ARG A 217 3.01 -27.72 -3.58
N TYR A 218 4.07 -27.89 -2.80
CA TYR A 218 4.33 -27.12 -1.59
C TYR A 218 5.67 -26.40 -1.68
N PHE A 219 5.81 -25.32 -0.92
CA PHE A 219 7.10 -24.66 -0.69
C PHE A 219 7.16 -24.05 0.71
N LEU A 220 8.37 -23.72 1.14
CA LEU A 220 8.65 -23.12 2.44
C LEU A 220 9.33 -21.77 2.28
N VAL A 221 8.93 -20.80 3.10
CA VAL A 221 9.61 -19.51 3.25
C VAL A 221 10.06 -19.38 4.70
N PHE A 222 11.37 -19.22 4.90
CA PHE A 222 12.00 -19.19 6.23
C PHE A 222 13.25 -18.30 6.21
N SER A 223 13.76 -17.95 7.39
CA SER A 223 14.92 -17.05 7.56
C SER A 223 14.76 -15.70 6.83
N VAL A 224 13.55 -15.16 6.85
CA VAL A 224 13.23 -13.86 6.24
C VAL A 224 13.63 -12.75 7.22
N PRO A 225 14.49 -11.80 6.82
CA PRO A 225 14.77 -10.64 7.67
C PRO A 225 13.46 -9.89 7.95
N SER A 226 13.20 -9.53 9.21
CA SER A 226 11.91 -8.96 9.64
C SER A 226 11.49 -7.68 8.90
N GLU A 227 12.46 -6.95 8.35
CA GLU A 227 12.23 -5.75 7.53
C GLU A 227 11.85 -6.02 6.06
N LYS A 228 11.86 -7.29 5.62
CA LYS A 228 11.58 -7.66 4.23
C LYS A 228 10.13 -8.07 4.04
N THR A 229 9.53 -7.46 3.03
CA THR A 229 8.27 -7.92 2.43
C THR A 229 8.54 -9.07 1.46
N ARG A 230 7.62 -10.04 1.42
CA ARG A 230 7.54 -11.14 0.46
C ARG A 230 6.14 -11.13 -0.18
N GLY A 231 5.97 -11.84 -1.29
CA GLY A 231 4.70 -11.82 -2.02
C GLY A 231 4.68 -10.68 -3.02
N GLU A 232 3.76 -9.72 -2.84
CA GLU A 232 3.53 -8.58 -3.72
C GLU A 232 3.13 -9.02 -5.14
N HIS A 233 2.19 -9.96 -5.20
CA HIS A 233 1.61 -10.46 -6.45
C HIS A 233 0.22 -11.07 -6.22
N ALA A 234 -0.52 -11.25 -7.31
CA ALA A 234 -1.66 -12.15 -7.39
C ALA A 234 -1.37 -13.32 -8.34
N HIS A 235 -2.21 -14.34 -8.30
CA HIS A 235 -2.20 -15.48 -9.22
C HIS A 235 -3.45 -15.46 -10.10
N ARG A 236 -3.36 -15.82 -11.38
CA ARG A 236 -4.53 -15.89 -12.29
C ARG A 236 -5.40 -17.10 -11.99
N GLU A 237 -4.77 -18.25 -11.75
CA GLU A 237 -5.45 -19.55 -11.58
C GLU A 237 -5.03 -20.29 -10.29
N CYS A 238 -3.84 -20.04 -9.75
CA CYS A 238 -3.34 -20.79 -8.61
C CYS A 238 -3.98 -20.40 -7.27
N HIS A 239 -4.74 -21.31 -6.67
CA HIS A 239 -5.07 -21.27 -5.25
C HIS A 239 -3.84 -21.49 -4.37
N GLN A 240 -3.75 -20.77 -3.26
CA GLN A 240 -2.71 -20.94 -2.24
C GLN A 240 -3.32 -21.19 -0.86
N PHE A 241 -2.67 -22.00 -0.03
CA PHE A 241 -3.05 -22.22 1.37
C PHE A 241 -1.83 -22.06 2.26
N LEU A 242 -1.86 -21.05 3.13
CA LEU A 242 -0.72 -20.58 3.92
C LEU A 242 -0.86 -21.03 5.37
N ILE A 243 0.20 -21.62 5.94
CA ILE A 243 0.27 -22.02 7.36
C ILE A 243 1.62 -21.57 7.91
N CYS A 244 1.64 -20.75 8.96
CA CYS A 244 2.88 -20.45 9.68
C CYS A 244 3.15 -21.56 10.69
N VAL A 245 3.93 -22.57 10.29
CA VAL A 245 4.14 -23.80 11.08
C VAL A 245 5.06 -23.60 12.29
N LYS A 246 5.78 -22.49 12.33
CA LYS A 246 6.60 -22.04 13.45
C LYS A 246 6.71 -20.52 13.42
N GLY A 247 6.81 -19.89 14.59
CA GLY A 247 6.94 -18.45 14.71
C GLY A 247 5.64 -17.75 14.32
N SER A 248 5.77 -16.59 13.69
CA SER A 248 4.62 -15.87 13.14
C SER A 248 4.97 -15.04 11.91
N CYS A 249 3.95 -14.76 11.09
CA CYS A 249 4.03 -13.76 10.03
C CYS A 249 2.64 -13.15 9.78
N ALA A 250 2.62 -11.92 9.28
CA ALA A 250 1.41 -11.25 8.84
C ALA A 250 1.23 -11.45 7.33
N VAL A 251 0.00 -11.73 6.90
CA VAL A 251 -0.41 -11.85 5.50
C VAL A 251 -1.46 -10.79 5.21
N VAL A 252 -1.16 -9.90 4.28
CA VAL A 252 -2.15 -8.97 3.71
C VAL A 252 -2.76 -9.64 2.50
N VAL A 253 -4.09 -9.62 2.45
CA VAL A 253 -4.91 -10.13 1.34
C VAL A 253 -5.74 -8.97 0.79
N ASP A 254 -5.87 -8.93 -0.52
CA ASP A 254 -6.50 -7.82 -1.25
C ASP A 254 -7.19 -8.37 -2.52
N ASP A 255 -8.49 -8.10 -2.66
CA ASP A 255 -9.32 -8.52 -3.81
C ASP A 255 -9.46 -7.41 -4.88
N GLY A 256 -8.69 -6.32 -4.75
CA GLY A 256 -8.75 -5.12 -5.58
C GLY A 256 -9.69 -4.04 -5.02
N LYS A 257 -10.59 -4.41 -4.11
CA LYS A 257 -11.62 -3.51 -3.53
C LYS A 257 -11.52 -3.45 -2.01
N SER A 258 -11.30 -4.59 -1.37
CA SER A 258 -11.24 -4.82 0.06
C SER A 258 -9.88 -5.39 0.44
N ARG A 259 -9.37 -4.99 1.61
CA ARG A 259 -8.07 -5.40 2.13
C ARG A 259 -8.10 -5.58 3.64
N CYS A 260 -7.50 -6.67 4.12
CA CYS A 260 -7.22 -6.88 5.54
C CYS A 260 -5.86 -7.52 5.77
N GLU A 261 -5.37 -7.40 7.00
CA GLU A 261 -4.18 -8.11 7.49
C GLU A 261 -4.60 -9.28 8.38
N VAL A 262 -4.00 -10.45 8.14
CA VAL A 262 -4.22 -11.68 8.90
C VAL A 262 -2.91 -12.10 9.55
N LEU A 263 -2.93 -12.31 10.87
CA LEU A 263 -1.79 -12.88 11.59
C LEU A 263 -1.86 -14.41 11.53
N LEU A 264 -0.78 -15.05 11.08
CA LEU A 264 -0.58 -16.48 11.20
C LEU A 264 0.51 -16.74 12.24
N ASP A 265 0.11 -17.24 13.40
CA ASP A 265 0.97 -17.45 14.58
C ASP A 265 0.81 -18.85 15.22
N SER A 266 0.09 -19.74 14.55
CA SER A 266 -0.17 -21.10 15.04
C SER A 266 -0.18 -22.13 13.89
N PRO A 267 0.38 -23.34 14.10
CA PRO A 267 0.43 -24.39 13.07
C PRO A 267 -0.92 -25.06 12.77
N ASP A 268 -1.98 -24.71 13.51
CA ASP A 268 -3.36 -25.15 13.27
C ASP A 268 -4.21 -24.06 12.60
N LEU A 269 -3.63 -22.93 12.22
CA LEU A 269 -4.33 -21.86 11.52
C LEU A 269 -3.83 -21.79 10.07
N GLY A 270 -4.77 -21.97 9.13
CA GLY A 270 -4.52 -21.89 7.69
C GLY A 270 -5.28 -20.72 7.06
N LEU A 271 -4.67 -20.07 6.06
CA LEU A 271 -5.29 -19.01 5.28
C LEU A 271 -5.36 -19.44 3.81
N HIS A 272 -6.58 -19.55 3.28
CA HIS A 272 -6.83 -19.84 1.87
C HIS A 272 -6.89 -18.55 1.06
N LEU A 273 -6.02 -18.42 0.06
CA LEU A 273 -6.06 -17.38 -0.97
C LEU A 273 -6.58 -18.02 -2.28
N PRO A 274 -7.81 -17.70 -2.71
CA PRO A 274 -8.27 -18.00 -4.06
C PRO A 274 -7.42 -17.29 -5.13
N PRO A 275 -7.53 -17.69 -6.41
CA PRO A 275 -6.98 -16.93 -7.52
C PRO A 275 -7.54 -15.51 -7.53
N MET A 276 -6.83 -14.60 -8.20
CA MET A 276 -7.13 -13.16 -8.21
C MET A 276 -7.18 -12.54 -6.81
N THR A 277 -6.40 -13.07 -5.87
CA THR A 277 -6.11 -12.44 -4.58
C THR A 277 -4.67 -11.93 -4.57
N TRP A 278 -4.47 -10.63 -4.35
CA TRP A 278 -3.14 -10.06 -4.16
C TRP A 278 -2.65 -10.34 -2.73
N GLY A 279 -1.52 -11.04 -2.63
CA GLY A 279 -0.95 -11.52 -1.38
C GLY A 279 0.38 -10.85 -1.03
N ILE A 280 0.52 -10.41 0.22
CA ILE A 280 1.77 -9.87 0.76
C ILE A 280 2.05 -10.54 2.10
N GLN A 281 3.26 -11.06 2.30
CA GLN A 281 3.66 -11.65 3.58
C GLN A 281 4.84 -10.88 4.17
N TYR A 282 4.74 -10.48 5.43
CA TYR A 282 5.75 -9.65 6.10
C TYR A 282 5.67 -9.81 7.63
N LYS A 283 6.44 -9.02 8.39
CA LYS A 283 6.55 -9.13 9.85
C LYS A 283 6.88 -10.57 10.32
N TYR A 284 7.76 -11.25 9.60
CA TYR A 284 8.24 -12.57 9.98
C TYR A 284 8.98 -12.48 11.33
N SER A 285 8.61 -13.33 12.29
CA SER A 285 9.44 -13.58 13.48
C SER A 285 10.76 -14.23 13.05
N ALA A 286 11.78 -14.12 13.90
CA ALA A 286 13.13 -14.63 13.58
C ALA A 286 13.16 -16.15 13.31
N ASP A 287 12.22 -16.89 13.89
CA ASP A 287 12.07 -18.34 13.76
C ASP A 287 10.92 -18.76 12.84
N ALA A 288 10.33 -17.82 12.11
CA ALA A 288 9.16 -18.04 11.28
C ALA A 288 9.43 -19.03 10.13
N VAL A 289 8.50 -19.96 9.93
CA VAL A 289 8.46 -20.87 8.79
C VAL A 289 7.04 -20.87 8.22
N LEU A 290 6.89 -20.30 7.01
CA LEU A 290 5.63 -20.30 6.28
C LEU A 290 5.62 -21.48 5.29
N LEU A 291 4.69 -22.41 5.50
CA LEU A 291 4.35 -23.48 4.57
C LEU A 291 3.22 -23.02 3.66
N VAL A 292 3.39 -23.23 2.36
CA VAL A 292 2.39 -22.89 1.36
C VAL A 292 2.08 -24.12 0.51
N PHE A 293 0.80 -24.50 0.47
CA PHE A 293 0.28 -25.44 -0.52
C PHE A 293 -0.27 -24.68 -1.73
N THR A 294 -0.14 -25.26 -2.91
CA THR A 294 -0.61 -24.67 -4.17
C THR A 294 -1.34 -25.70 -5.01
N SER A 295 -2.42 -25.28 -5.67
CA SER A 295 -3.23 -26.12 -6.57
C SER A 295 -2.55 -26.42 -7.91
N HIS A 296 -1.49 -25.67 -8.25
CA HIS A 296 -0.77 -25.76 -9.51
C HIS A 296 0.73 -25.95 -9.30
N ASP A 297 1.39 -26.54 -10.29
CA ASP A 297 2.85 -26.50 -10.40
C ASP A 297 3.36 -25.06 -10.55
N TYR A 298 4.67 -24.87 -10.51
CA TYR A 298 5.22 -23.54 -10.73
C TYR A 298 5.03 -23.11 -12.19
N ASP A 299 4.30 -22.01 -12.38
CA ASP A 299 4.24 -21.29 -13.64
C ASP A 299 4.52 -19.80 -13.41
N ALA A 300 5.48 -19.25 -14.14
CA ALA A 300 5.81 -17.83 -14.07
C ALA A 300 4.74 -16.94 -14.73
N ALA A 301 4.01 -17.45 -15.73
CA ALA A 301 2.98 -16.70 -16.46
C ALA A 301 1.70 -16.47 -15.65
N ASP A 302 1.49 -17.28 -14.61
CA ASP A 302 0.36 -17.17 -13.69
C ASP A 302 0.49 -15.96 -12.72
N TYR A 303 1.68 -15.36 -12.60
CA TYR A 303 1.93 -14.24 -11.69
C TYR A 303 1.50 -12.90 -12.28
N ILE A 304 0.69 -12.15 -11.52
CA ILE A 304 0.44 -10.72 -11.74
C ILE A 304 1.26 -9.93 -10.72
N ARG A 305 2.31 -9.23 -11.18
CA ARG A 305 3.27 -8.51 -10.31
C ARG A 305 3.11 -6.99 -10.30
N SER A 306 2.22 -6.47 -11.15
CA SER A 306 1.85 -5.07 -11.16
C SER A 306 0.50 -4.93 -10.45
N TYR A 307 0.47 -4.15 -9.37
CA TYR A 307 -0.80 -3.91 -8.66
C TYR A 307 -1.80 -3.17 -9.55
N ALA A 308 -1.34 -2.28 -10.43
CA ALA A 308 -2.20 -1.60 -11.38
C ALA A 308 -2.81 -2.56 -12.42
N GLU A 309 -2.04 -3.55 -12.88
CA GLU A 309 -2.56 -4.61 -13.76
C GLU A 309 -3.57 -5.48 -13.03
N PHE A 310 -3.28 -5.85 -11.77
CA PHE A 310 -4.20 -6.61 -10.93
C PHE A 310 -5.55 -5.91 -10.78
N VAL A 311 -5.56 -4.62 -10.42
CA VAL A 311 -6.80 -3.84 -10.28
C VAL A 311 -7.56 -3.76 -11.61
N ALA A 312 -6.86 -3.53 -12.73
CA ALA A 312 -7.50 -3.47 -14.05
C ALA A 312 -8.19 -4.80 -14.41
N LEU A 313 -7.53 -5.94 -14.16
CA LEU A 313 -8.09 -7.27 -14.42
C LEU A 313 -9.30 -7.58 -13.51
N VAL A 314 -9.27 -7.14 -12.25
CA VAL A 314 -10.41 -7.27 -11.32
C VAL A 314 -11.61 -6.46 -11.81
N ASP A 315 -11.38 -5.23 -12.30
CA ASP A 315 -12.45 -4.37 -12.80
C ASP A 315 -13.04 -4.90 -14.11
N GLU A 316 -12.23 -5.45 -15.02
CA GLU A 316 -12.68 -6.10 -16.26
C GLU A 316 -13.51 -7.36 -15.99
N GLY A 317 -13.13 -8.18 -15.02
CA GLY A 317 -13.88 -9.40 -14.67
C GLY A 317 -15.20 -9.15 -13.92
N ALA A 318 -15.43 -7.93 -13.43
CA ALA A 318 -16.65 -7.52 -12.75
C ALA A 318 -17.70 -6.88 -13.68
N ALA A 319 -17.34 -6.60 -14.93
CA ALA A 319 -18.20 -6.03 -15.97
C ALA A 319 -18.91 -7.12 -16.81
#